data_AF-A0A963S535-F1
#
_entry.id   AF-A0A963S535-F1
#
_cell.length_a   1.000
_cell.length_b   1.000
_cell.length_c   1.000
_cell.angle_alpha   90.00
_cell.angle_beta   90.00
_cell.angle_gamma   90.00
#
_symmetry.space_group_name_H-M   'P 1'
#
loop_
_entity.id
_entity.type
_entity.pdbx_description
1 polymer ?
#
loop_
_entity_poly.entity_id
_entity_poly.type
_entity_poly.pdbx_seq_one_letter_code
_entity_poly.pdbx_strand_id
1 'polypeptide(L)'
;MQKRRRYSAEEKAQAVANVTNGSSVREVSNEIGVHQGVLRRWIKESHTPAQQPAQGDAQAEEIERLRREVIKLKAERDFLALEKRDEESEHSITKSLIVKATEELMVEKGYASLSTRKVAAKIGVTAALIHYYFPTTDDLLLAALQRKKKRHDERIEAALKSEDPLVELWNFYSDKPRTALELEFTSMVSQREAIRKQLPKDIEESRRKQLEGLVARFGADETENGISPLCIATLIAIVGRSIVTEQLLGITYGHDEVRTFIDHVIRQFIQESKPAADALKKTA
;
A
#
# COMPACT_ATOMS: atom_id res chain seq x y z
N MET A 1 -44.31 87.20 -23.44
CA MET A 1 -43.79 85.92 -23.94
C MET A 1 -43.20 85.13 -22.78
N GLN A 2 -43.89 84.09 -22.27
CA GLN A 2 -43.44 83.31 -21.10
C GLN A 2 -42.37 82.29 -21.49
N LYS A 3 -41.27 82.27 -20.70
CA LYS A 3 -40.06 81.42 -20.83
C LYS A 3 -40.40 79.92 -20.78
N ARG A 4 -39.96 79.14 -21.76
CA ARG A 4 -40.01 77.66 -21.75
C ARG A 4 -39.06 77.11 -20.68
N ARG A 5 -39.58 76.40 -19.67
CA ARG A 5 -38.79 75.71 -18.62
C ARG A 5 -38.06 74.50 -19.23
N ARG A 6 -36.76 74.33 -18.91
CA ARG A 6 -35.97 73.12 -19.25
C ARG A 6 -36.04 72.16 -18.06
N TYR A 7 -36.30 70.87 -18.32
CA TYR A 7 -36.37 69.82 -17.30
C TYR A 7 -35.12 68.92 -17.36
N SER A 8 -34.57 68.54 -16.20
CA SER A 8 -33.40 67.68 -16.05
C SER A 8 -33.70 66.22 -16.40
N ALA A 9 -32.66 65.40 -16.60
CA ALA A 9 -32.83 63.97 -16.89
C ALA A 9 -33.50 63.22 -15.72
N GLU A 10 -33.19 63.61 -14.48
CA GLU A 10 -33.74 63.04 -13.26
C GLU A 10 -35.22 63.43 -13.07
N GLU A 11 -35.57 64.69 -13.33
CA GLU A 11 -36.97 65.17 -13.30
C GLU A 11 -37.86 64.44 -14.32
N LYS A 12 -37.32 64.14 -15.51
CA LYS A 12 -38.02 63.35 -16.53
C LYS A 12 -38.23 61.91 -16.08
N ALA A 13 -37.21 61.28 -15.49
CA ALA A 13 -37.28 59.91 -15.01
C ALA A 13 -38.32 59.75 -13.88
N GLN A 14 -38.36 60.71 -12.94
CA GLN A 14 -39.35 60.71 -11.86
C GLN A 14 -40.77 60.88 -12.39
N ALA A 15 -40.98 61.78 -13.36
CA ALA A 15 -42.30 61.96 -13.98
C ALA A 15 -42.79 60.71 -14.71
N VAL A 16 -41.89 59.99 -15.40
CA VAL A 16 -42.19 58.70 -16.05
C VAL A 16 -42.49 57.62 -15.00
N ALA A 17 -41.73 57.57 -13.91
CA ALA A 17 -41.94 56.62 -12.82
C ALA A 17 -43.31 56.81 -12.14
N ASN A 18 -43.71 58.06 -11.87
CA ASN A 18 -45.01 58.35 -11.25
C ASN A 18 -46.20 57.87 -12.11
N VAL A 19 -46.11 58.05 -13.44
CA VAL A 19 -47.15 57.52 -14.36
C VAL A 19 -47.13 56.00 -14.40
N THR A 20 -45.94 55.39 -14.43
CA THR A 20 -45.79 53.93 -14.47
C THR A 20 -46.29 53.27 -13.18
N ASN A 21 -46.20 53.98 -12.05
CA ASN A 21 -46.67 53.55 -10.74
C ASN A 21 -48.17 53.81 -10.48
N GLY A 22 -48.92 54.27 -11.50
CA GLY A 22 -50.39 54.31 -11.47
C GLY A 22 -51.03 55.70 -11.48
N SER A 23 -50.26 56.79 -11.42
CA SER A 23 -50.83 58.15 -11.57
C SER A 23 -51.23 58.44 -13.03
N SER A 24 -52.29 59.22 -13.24
CA SER A 24 -52.74 59.52 -14.61
C SER A 24 -51.80 60.51 -15.30
N VAL A 25 -51.61 60.34 -16.62
CA VAL A 25 -50.77 61.24 -17.45
C VAL A 25 -51.21 62.70 -17.33
N ARG A 26 -52.51 62.96 -17.13
CA ARG A 26 -53.07 64.32 -17.00
C ARG A 26 -52.69 64.98 -15.68
N GLU A 27 -52.69 64.20 -14.61
CA GLU A 27 -52.40 64.66 -13.25
C GLU A 27 -50.93 65.03 -13.10
N VAL A 28 -50.04 64.12 -13.51
CA VAL A 28 -48.59 64.36 -13.52
C VAL A 28 -48.25 65.52 -14.47
N SER A 29 -48.88 65.60 -15.65
CA SER A 29 -48.71 66.71 -16.61
C SER A 29 -49.03 68.08 -16.01
N ASN A 30 -50.10 68.19 -15.22
CA ASN A 30 -50.47 69.43 -14.54
C ASN A 30 -49.49 69.77 -13.40
N GLU A 31 -49.08 68.77 -12.62
CA GLU A 31 -48.20 68.94 -11.47
C GLU A 31 -46.80 69.45 -11.86
N ILE A 32 -46.19 68.85 -12.89
CA ILE A 32 -44.88 69.28 -13.38
C ILE A 32 -44.95 70.41 -14.42
N GLY A 33 -46.16 70.83 -14.81
CA GLY A 33 -46.40 71.96 -15.71
C GLY A 33 -45.96 71.72 -17.17
N VAL A 34 -46.04 70.48 -17.66
CA VAL A 34 -45.76 70.13 -19.07
C VAL A 34 -47.05 69.75 -19.79
N HIS A 35 -47.10 69.90 -21.11
CA HIS A 35 -48.22 69.38 -21.89
C HIS A 35 -48.18 67.85 -21.95
N GLN A 36 -49.34 67.17 -21.88
CA GLN A 36 -49.43 65.70 -21.83
C GLN A 36 -48.67 64.98 -22.97
N GLY A 37 -48.59 65.61 -24.14
CA GLY A 37 -47.82 65.09 -25.29
C GLY A 37 -46.31 65.00 -25.06
N VAL A 38 -45.75 65.85 -24.20
CA VAL A 38 -44.33 65.81 -23.80
C VAL A 38 -44.08 64.65 -22.85
N LEU A 39 -44.96 64.46 -21.86
CA LEU A 39 -44.87 63.37 -20.90
C LEU A 39 -45.01 61.99 -21.59
N ARG A 40 -45.94 61.86 -22.55
CA ARG A 40 -46.06 60.64 -23.38
C ARG A 40 -44.79 60.34 -24.18
N ARG A 41 -44.07 61.36 -24.65
CA ARG A 41 -42.80 61.17 -25.37
C ARG A 41 -41.71 60.66 -24.46
N TRP A 42 -41.59 61.21 -23.24
CA TRP A 42 -40.61 60.75 -22.25
C TRP A 42 -40.83 59.29 -21.85
N ILE A 43 -42.09 58.88 -21.68
CA ILE A 43 -42.43 57.46 -21.43
C ILE A 43 -41.99 56.57 -22.60
N LYS A 44 -42.18 57.02 -23.84
CA LYS A 44 -41.75 56.26 -25.02
C LYS A 44 -40.22 56.14 -25.11
N GLU A 45 -39.50 57.22 -24.82
CA GLU A 45 -38.03 57.26 -24.84
C GLU A 45 -37.43 56.35 -23.75
N SER A 46 -38.03 56.26 -22.56
CA SER A 46 -37.53 55.41 -21.46
C SER A 46 -37.68 53.91 -21.68
N HIS A 47 -38.63 53.49 -22.54
CA HIS A 47 -38.86 52.08 -22.85
C HIS A 47 -37.96 51.56 -23.99
N THR A 48 -37.03 52.37 -24.49
CA THR A 48 -36.04 51.94 -25.50
C THR A 48 -34.78 51.43 -24.78
N PRO A 49 -34.46 50.13 -24.79
CA PRO A 49 -33.31 49.60 -24.02
C PRO A 49 -31.97 50.02 -24.64
N ALA A 50 -31.05 50.53 -23.84
CA ALA A 50 -29.65 50.78 -24.21
C ALA A 50 -28.77 49.54 -23.91
N GLN A 51 -27.96 49.09 -24.86
CA GLN A 51 -27.02 47.97 -24.71
C GLN A 51 -25.73 48.38 -23.99
N GLN A 52 -25.29 47.58 -23.01
CA GLN A 52 -23.98 47.67 -22.32
C GLN A 52 -22.98 46.65 -22.91
N PRO A 53 -21.65 46.94 -22.96
CA PRO A 53 -20.65 46.06 -23.56
C PRO A 53 -20.21 44.91 -22.62
N ALA A 54 -19.74 43.80 -23.22
CA ALA A 54 -19.62 42.46 -22.66
C ALA A 54 -18.50 42.27 -21.60
N GLN A 55 -18.88 42.18 -20.32
CA GLN A 55 -18.00 41.74 -19.22
C GLN A 55 -17.83 40.20 -19.17
N GLY A 56 -18.73 39.46 -19.82
CA GLY A 56 -18.73 37.99 -19.86
C GLY A 56 -17.63 37.39 -20.73
N ASP A 57 -17.19 38.09 -21.78
CA ASP A 57 -16.20 37.55 -22.72
C ASP A 57 -14.80 37.49 -22.09
N ALA A 58 -14.39 38.54 -21.36
CA ALA A 58 -13.11 38.57 -20.65
C ALA A 58 -13.03 37.54 -19.50
N GLN A 59 -14.15 37.29 -18.80
CA GLN A 59 -14.22 36.25 -17.77
C GLN A 59 -14.20 34.85 -18.39
N ALA A 60 -14.87 34.64 -19.53
CA ALA A 60 -14.85 33.38 -20.25
C ALA A 60 -13.44 33.04 -20.77
N GLU A 61 -12.73 34.03 -21.33
CA GLU A 61 -11.34 33.88 -21.78
C GLU A 61 -10.39 33.51 -20.63
N GLU A 62 -10.51 34.16 -19.47
CA GLU A 62 -9.69 33.85 -18.29
C GLU A 62 -10.01 32.47 -17.71
N ILE A 63 -11.30 32.07 -17.67
CA ILE A 63 -11.70 30.72 -17.27
C ILE A 63 -11.10 29.67 -18.21
N GLU A 64 -11.10 29.93 -19.51
CA GLU A 64 -10.52 29.01 -20.49
C GLU A 64 -9.01 28.90 -20.34
N ARG A 65 -8.33 30.04 -20.13
CA ARG A 65 -6.89 30.08 -19.85
C ARG A 65 -6.53 29.29 -18.60
N LEU A 66 -7.24 29.52 -17.48
CA LEU A 66 -7.02 28.80 -16.23
C LEU A 66 -7.28 27.30 -16.39
N ARG A 67 -8.29 26.90 -17.17
CA ARG A 67 -8.54 25.49 -17.49
C ARG A 67 -7.37 24.86 -18.25
N ARG A 68 -6.80 25.56 -19.24
CA ARG A 68 -5.61 25.09 -19.98
C ARG A 68 -4.40 24.96 -19.06
N GLU A 69 -4.20 25.93 -18.17
CA GLU A 69 -3.11 25.91 -17.20
C GLU A 69 -3.26 24.74 -16.21
N VAL A 70 -4.47 24.48 -15.72
CA VAL A 70 -4.76 23.32 -14.86
C VAL A 70 -4.48 22.00 -15.60
N ILE A 71 -4.84 21.89 -16.87
CA ILE A 71 -4.54 20.69 -17.68
C ILE A 71 -3.02 20.51 -17.79
N LYS A 72 -2.29 21.58 -18.08
CA LYS A 72 -0.82 21.55 -18.21
C LYS A 72 -0.14 21.14 -16.90
N LEU A 73 -0.51 21.79 -15.79
CA LEU A 73 0.07 21.50 -14.47
C LEU A 73 -0.26 20.09 -13.98
N LYS A 74 -1.47 19.59 -14.27
CA LYS A 74 -1.82 18.18 -13.99
C LYS A 74 -0.93 17.23 -14.79
N ALA A 75 -0.71 17.49 -16.07
CA ALA A 75 0.16 16.67 -16.91
C ALA A 75 1.63 16.70 -16.42
N GLU A 76 2.16 17.86 -16.04
CA GLU A 76 3.51 17.98 -15.46
C GLU A 76 3.64 17.23 -14.14
N ARG A 77 2.64 17.35 -13.24
CA ARG A 77 2.61 16.60 -11.99
C ARG A 77 2.57 15.09 -12.24
N ASP A 78 1.74 14.64 -13.17
CA ASP A 78 1.59 13.21 -13.49
C ASP A 78 2.86 12.66 -14.13
N PHE A 79 3.54 13.46 -14.98
CA PHE A 79 4.85 13.13 -15.52
C PHE A 79 5.94 13.01 -14.43
N LEU A 80 6.03 13.99 -13.52
CA LEU A 80 6.96 13.94 -12.39
C LEU A 80 6.67 12.76 -11.44
N ALA A 81 5.40 12.39 -11.29
CA ALA A 81 5.00 11.23 -10.52
C ALA A 81 5.41 9.92 -11.20
N LEU A 82 5.37 9.85 -12.54
CA LEU A 82 5.88 8.71 -13.31
C LEU A 82 7.40 8.58 -13.18
N GLU A 83 8.16 9.67 -13.38
CA GLU A 83 9.62 9.65 -13.24
C GLU A 83 10.07 9.21 -11.84
N LYS A 84 9.48 9.79 -10.78
CA LYS A 84 9.78 9.36 -9.41
C LYS A 84 9.46 7.90 -9.16
N ARG A 85 8.37 7.39 -9.73
CA ARG A 85 7.97 5.99 -9.59
C ARG A 85 8.94 5.07 -10.30
N ASP A 86 9.45 5.48 -11.46
CA ASP A 86 10.46 4.73 -12.21
C ASP A 86 11.79 4.69 -11.43
N GLU A 87 12.25 5.82 -10.89
CA GLU A 87 13.44 5.89 -10.03
C GLU A 87 13.29 5.05 -8.75
N GLU A 88 12.16 5.16 -8.05
CA GLU A 88 11.86 4.33 -6.86
C GLU A 88 11.82 2.84 -7.20
N SER A 89 11.30 2.49 -8.39
CA SER A 89 11.27 1.11 -8.86
C SER A 89 12.67 0.57 -9.13
N GLU A 90 13.54 1.35 -9.78
CA GLU A 90 14.91 0.99 -10.08
C GLU A 90 15.75 0.86 -8.80
N HIS A 91 15.56 1.78 -7.85
CA HIS A 91 16.19 1.75 -6.53
C HIS A 91 15.76 0.49 -5.74
N SER A 92 14.46 0.14 -5.79
CA SER A 92 13.91 -1.07 -5.19
C SER A 92 14.43 -2.35 -5.85
N ILE A 93 14.53 -2.39 -7.17
CA ILE A 93 15.09 -3.51 -7.94
C ILE A 93 16.56 -3.71 -7.56
N THR A 94 17.36 -2.65 -7.57
CA THR A 94 18.78 -2.71 -7.23
C THR A 94 18.98 -3.20 -5.79
N LYS A 95 18.23 -2.63 -4.84
CA LYS A 95 18.26 -3.07 -3.44
C LYS A 95 17.92 -4.56 -3.32
N SER A 96 16.91 -5.03 -4.03
CA SER A 96 16.51 -6.44 -4.05
C SER A 96 17.59 -7.36 -4.64
N LEU A 97 18.27 -6.94 -5.71
CA LEU A 97 19.38 -7.68 -6.32
C LEU A 97 20.57 -7.82 -5.36
N ILE A 98 20.93 -6.73 -4.67
CA ILE A 98 21.99 -6.72 -3.67
C ILE A 98 21.68 -7.72 -2.54
N VAL A 99 20.47 -7.67 -2.01
CA VAL A 99 20.04 -8.57 -0.92
C VAL A 99 20.01 -10.02 -1.40
N LYS A 100 19.49 -10.29 -2.60
CA LYS A 100 19.47 -11.63 -3.20
C LYS A 100 20.88 -12.20 -3.35
N ALA A 101 21.80 -11.42 -3.90
CA ALA A 101 23.20 -11.83 -4.07
C ALA A 101 23.91 -12.10 -2.75
N THR A 102 23.52 -11.36 -1.70
CA THR A 102 24.02 -11.58 -0.34
C THR A 102 23.58 -12.93 0.21
N GLU A 103 22.28 -13.27 0.10
CA GLU A 103 21.78 -14.57 0.52
C GLU A 103 22.44 -15.73 -0.24
N GLU A 104 22.61 -15.59 -1.56
CA GLU A 104 23.29 -16.60 -2.39
C GLU A 104 24.75 -16.80 -1.97
N LEU A 105 25.49 -15.72 -1.70
CA LEU A 105 26.87 -15.82 -1.20
C LEU A 105 26.95 -16.48 0.18
N MET A 106 25.97 -16.21 1.06
CA MET A 106 25.91 -16.87 2.36
C MET A 106 25.72 -18.37 2.21
N VAL A 107 24.81 -18.82 1.34
CA VAL A 107 24.60 -20.26 1.09
C VAL A 107 25.81 -20.90 0.42
N GLU A 108 26.46 -20.22 -0.53
CA GLU A 108 27.57 -20.78 -1.31
C GLU A 108 28.89 -20.85 -0.53
N LYS A 109 29.18 -19.84 0.30
CA LYS A 109 30.53 -19.62 0.86
C LYS A 109 30.52 -19.40 2.37
N GLY A 110 29.36 -19.51 3.01
CA GLY A 110 29.18 -19.23 4.42
C GLY A 110 29.33 -17.75 4.77
N TYR A 111 28.81 -17.41 5.95
CA TYR A 111 28.85 -16.05 6.48
C TYR A 111 30.27 -15.47 6.62
N ALA A 112 31.23 -16.26 7.13
CA ALA A 112 32.58 -15.79 7.44
C ALA A 112 33.33 -15.22 6.23
N SER A 113 32.92 -15.59 5.01
CA SER A 113 33.54 -15.13 3.78
C SER A 113 32.85 -13.89 3.17
N LEU A 114 31.70 -13.44 3.71
CA LEU A 114 30.89 -12.36 3.14
C LEU A 114 31.58 -10.99 3.24
N SER A 115 31.55 -10.22 2.15
CA SER A 115 31.96 -8.81 2.14
C SER A 115 31.22 -8.02 1.08
N THR A 116 31.06 -6.71 1.27
CA THR A 116 30.41 -5.82 0.29
C THR A 116 31.09 -5.88 -1.08
N ARG A 117 32.42 -6.04 -1.12
CA ARG A 117 33.17 -6.25 -2.38
C ARG A 117 32.78 -7.53 -3.12
N LYS A 118 32.62 -8.64 -2.41
CA LYS A 118 32.22 -9.91 -3.03
C LYS A 118 30.77 -9.88 -3.52
N VAL A 119 29.88 -9.25 -2.75
CA VAL A 119 28.48 -9.00 -3.17
C VAL A 119 28.47 -8.16 -4.44
N ALA A 120 29.20 -7.03 -4.44
CA ALA A 120 29.30 -6.14 -5.58
C ALA A 120 29.82 -6.86 -6.84
N ALA A 121 30.89 -7.65 -6.69
CA ALA A 121 31.45 -8.44 -7.78
C ALA A 121 30.47 -9.49 -8.34
N LYS A 122 29.62 -10.10 -7.51
CA LYS A 122 28.64 -11.12 -7.94
C LYS A 122 27.56 -10.55 -8.87
N ILE A 123 27.18 -9.28 -8.69
CA ILE A 123 26.13 -8.62 -9.49
C ILE A 123 26.68 -7.54 -10.44
N GLY A 124 28.00 -7.43 -10.58
CA GLY A 124 28.63 -6.49 -11.51
C GLY A 124 28.48 -5.02 -11.16
N VAL A 125 28.37 -4.67 -9.87
CA VAL A 125 28.27 -3.28 -9.40
C VAL A 125 29.51 -2.87 -8.58
N THR A 126 29.62 -1.59 -8.24
CA THR A 126 30.69 -1.10 -7.38
C THR A 126 30.37 -1.31 -5.90
N ALA A 127 31.40 -1.48 -5.06
CA ALA A 127 31.21 -1.54 -3.60
C ALA A 127 30.63 -0.23 -3.05
N ALA A 128 30.91 0.92 -3.70
CA ALA A 128 30.32 2.21 -3.36
C ALA A 128 28.79 2.20 -3.53
N LEU A 129 28.28 1.56 -4.59
CA LEU A 129 26.83 1.40 -4.77
C LEU A 129 26.22 0.56 -3.65
N ILE A 130 26.88 -0.52 -3.21
CA ILE A 130 26.40 -1.31 -2.06
C ILE A 130 26.30 -0.42 -0.81
N HIS A 131 27.35 0.35 -0.50
CA HIS A 131 27.38 1.23 0.66
C HIS A 131 26.37 2.38 0.60
N TYR A 132 26.00 2.81 -0.61
CA TYR A 132 24.92 3.78 -0.82
C TYR A 132 23.56 3.23 -0.36
N TYR A 133 23.24 1.96 -0.67
CA TYR A 133 21.99 1.32 -0.22
C TYR A 133 22.05 0.77 1.20
N PHE A 134 23.23 0.30 1.62
CA PHE A 134 23.48 -0.40 2.88
C PHE A 134 24.76 0.13 3.52
N PRO A 135 24.67 1.17 4.36
CA PRO A 135 25.85 1.83 4.94
C PRO A 135 26.80 0.85 5.63
N THR A 136 26.24 -0.12 6.36
CA THR A 136 27.00 -1.16 7.05
C THR A 136 26.68 -2.57 6.54
N THR A 137 27.60 -3.51 6.79
CA THR A 137 27.34 -4.94 6.56
C THR A 137 26.16 -5.44 7.40
N ASP A 138 25.95 -4.90 8.60
CA ASP A 138 24.84 -5.29 9.46
C ASP A 138 23.49 -4.87 8.84
N ASP A 139 23.42 -3.68 8.21
CA ASP A 139 22.22 -3.24 7.48
C ASP A 139 21.91 -4.20 6.32
N LEU A 140 22.94 -4.64 5.60
CA LEU A 140 22.81 -5.59 4.50
C LEU A 140 22.34 -6.97 5.00
N LEU A 141 22.89 -7.45 6.11
CA LEU A 141 22.51 -8.72 6.73
C LEU A 141 21.09 -8.68 7.30
N LEU A 142 20.69 -7.57 7.92
CA LEU A 142 19.33 -7.36 8.40
C LEU A 142 18.34 -7.35 7.23
N ALA A 143 18.69 -6.71 6.11
CA ALA A 143 17.85 -6.73 4.92
C ALA A 143 17.72 -8.14 4.31
N ALA A 144 18.81 -8.92 4.31
CA ALA A 144 18.77 -10.34 3.92
C ALA A 144 17.92 -11.18 4.87
N LEU A 145 18.03 -10.96 6.19
CA LEU A 145 17.21 -11.62 7.19
C LEU A 145 15.72 -11.29 6.99
N GLN A 146 15.38 -10.02 6.79
CA GLN A 146 14.01 -9.57 6.53
C GLN A 146 13.43 -10.18 5.26
N ARG A 147 14.20 -10.20 4.17
CA ARG A 147 13.76 -10.83 2.90
C ARG A 147 13.57 -12.34 3.07
N LYS A 148 14.46 -13.02 3.81
CA LYS A 148 14.31 -14.45 4.17
C LYS A 148 13.07 -14.68 5.03
N LYS A 149 12.84 -13.85 6.04
CA LYS A 149 11.64 -13.90 6.90
C LYS A 149 10.37 -13.75 6.08
N LYS A 150 10.30 -12.75 5.20
CA LYS A 150 9.12 -12.53 4.35
C LYS A 150 8.79 -13.77 3.52
N ARG A 151 9.78 -14.37 2.85
CA ARG A 151 9.58 -15.61 2.07
C ARG A 151 9.22 -16.82 2.94
N HIS A 152 9.75 -16.88 4.16
CA HIS A 152 9.41 -17.92 5.14
C HIS A 152 7.94 -17.77 5.55
N ASP A 153 7.52 -16.58 5.98
CA ASP A 153 6.15 -16.30 6.43
C ASP A 153 5.13 -16.53 5.30
N GLU A 154 5.40 -16.07 4.07
CA GLU A 154 4.54 -16.33 2.89
C GLU A 154 4.36 -17.83 2.63
N ARG A 155 5.42 -18.64 2.84
CA ARG A 155 5.36 -20.08 2.61
C ARG A 155 4.60 -20.81 3.71
N ILE A 156 4.83 -20.41 4.97
CA ILE A 156 4.08 -20.93 6.12
C ILE A 156 2.60 -20.61 5.96
N GLU A 157 2.25 -19.37 5.56
CA GLU A 157 0.86 -18.99 5.32
C GLU A 157 0.23 -19.83 4.20
N ALA A 158 0.96 -20.07 3.10
CA ALA A 158 0.49 -20.95 2.02
C ALA A 158 0.29 -22.40 2.50
N ALA A 159 1.22 -22.94 3.30
CA ALA A 159 1.13 -24.28 3.88
C ALA A 159 -0.10 -24.40 4.80
N LEU A 160 -0.33 -23.42 5.68
CA LEU A 160 -1.47 -23.40 6.60
C LEU A 160 -2.83 -23.34 5.88
N LYS A 161 -2.87 -22.80 4.65
CA LYS A 161 -4.08 -22.74 3.80
C LYS A 161 -4.27 -23.98 2.92
N SER A 162 -3.31 -24.89 2.89
CA SER A 162 -3.42 -26.13 2.11
C SER A 162 -4.41 -27.12 2.74
N GLU A 163 -4.76 -28.17 1.99
CA GLU A 163 -5.63 -29.25 2.50
C GLU A 163 -4.98 -29.97 3.69
N ASP A 164 -3.67 -30.21 3.60
CA ASP A 164 -2.84 -30.96 4.55
C ASP A 164 -1.71 -30.09 5.15
N PRO A 165 -2.03 -29.11 6.02
CA PRO A 165 -1.07 -28.11 6.47
C PRO A 165 0.13 -28.68 7.22
N LEU A 166 -0.03 -29.75 7.99
CA LEU A 166 1.08 -30.38 8.72
C LEU A 166 2.06 -31.09 7.77
N VAL A 167 1.56 -31.68 6.68
CA VAL A 167 2.40 -32.32 5.66
C VAL A 167 3.18 -31.26 4.88
N GLU A 168 2.52 -30.17 4.49
CA GLU A 168 3.19 -29.05 3.83
C GLU A 168 4.26 -28.38 4.71
N LEU A 169 3.97 -28.22 6.01
CA LEU A 169 4.96 -27.72 6.98
C LEU A 169 6.13 -28.69 7.15
N TRP A 170 5.89 -29.99 7.15
CA TRP A 170 6.94 -31.01 7.22
C TRP A 170 7.86 -31.00 6.00
N ASN A 171 7.29 -30.94 4.81
CA ASN A 171 8.04 -30.80 3.56
C ASN A 171 8.84 -29.49 3.55
N PHE A 172 8.23 -28.40 4.03
CA PHE A 172 8.89 -27.11 4.15
C PHE A 172 10.13 -27.15 5.05
N TYR A 173 10.04 -27.77 6.23
CA TYR A 173 11.16 -27.83 7.17
C TYR A 173 12.23 -28.86 6.82
N SER A 174 11.89 -29.84 5.99
CA SER A 174 12.84 -30.84 5.50
C SER A 174 13.46 -30.51 4.14
N ASP A 175 13.18 -29.32 3.58
CA ASP A 175 13.75 -28.82 2.33
C ASP A 175 15.20 -28.30 2.52
N LYS A 176 16.14 -28.88 1.76
CA LYS A 176 17.59 -28.65 1.93
C LYS A 176 18.04 -27.20 1.71
N PRO A 177 17.72 -26.54 0.58
CA PRO A 177 18.22 -25.21 0.29
C PRO A 177 17.77 -24.15 1.32
N ARG A 178 16.58 -24.33 1.90
CA ARG A 178 16.01 -23.38 2.86
C ARG A 178 16.69 -23.45 4.22
N THR A 179 16.89 -24.66 4.73
CA THR A 179 17.51 -24.85 6.05
C THR A 179 19.00 -24.47 6.03
N ALA A 180 19.69 -24.61 4.89
CA ALA A 180 21.07 -24.14 4.75
C ALA A 180 21.21 -22.63 5.02
N LEU A 181 20.35 -21.79 4.43
CA LEU A 181 20.38 -20.35 4.69
C LEU A 181 20.02 -20.02 6.16
N GLU A 182 19.09 -20.77 6.76
CA GLU A 182 18.73 -20.59 8.18
C GLU A 182 19.90 -20.90 9.12
N LEU A 183 20.67 -21.93 8.81
CA LEU A 183 21.85 -22.32 9.57
C LEU A 183 22.92 -21.21 9.55
N GLU A 184 23.12 -20.56 8.39
CA GLU A 184 24.02 -19.42 8.28
C GLU A 184 23.59 -18.27 9.21
N PHE A 185 22.30 -17.94 9.26
CA PHE A 185 21.78 -16.92 10.18
C PHE A 185 21.91 -17.31 11.65
N THR A 186 21.69 -18.58 11.98
CA THR A 186 21.80 -19.08 13.35
C THR A 186 23.25 -19.03 13.84
N SER A 187 24.21 -19.36 12.98
CA SER A 187 25.65 -19.28 13.34
C SER A 187 26.08 -17.85 13.70
N MET A 188 25.48 -16.84 13.06
CA MET A 188 25.75 -15.43 13.29
C MET A 188 25.23 -14.90 14.64
N VAL A 189 24.30 -15.58 15.31
CA VAL A 189 23.74 -15.13 16.60
C VAL A 189 24.83 -14.91 17.64
N SER A 190 25.89 -15.73 17.60
CA SER A 190 27.05 -15.58 18.48
C SER A 190 27.96 -14.39 18.10
N GLN A 191 27.97 -13.99 16.82
CA GLN A 191 28.96 -13.05 16.26
C GLN A 191 28.40 -11.64 15.98
N ARG A 192 27.08 -11.49 15.85
CA ARG A 192 26.43 -10.24 15.43
C ARG A 192 25.28 -9.85 16.35
N GLU A 193 25.44 -8.70 17.01
CA GLU A 193 24.44 -8.20 17.96
C GLU A 193 23.10 -7.87 17.28
N ALA A 194 23.13 -7.28 16.08
CA ALA A 194 21.93 -6.97 15.30
C ALA A 194 21.09 -8.24 15.02
N ILE A 195 21.74 -9.31 14.55
CA ILE A 195 21.09 -10.59 14.29
C ILE A 195 20.61 -11.25 15.58
N ARG A 196 21.43 -11.24 16.64
CA ARG A 196 21.08 -11.77 17.97
C ARG A 196 19.81 -11.15 18.54
N LYS A 197 19.60 -9.85 18.32
CA LYS A 197 18.41 -9.13 18.79
C LYS A 197 17.16 -9.39 17.93
N GLN A 198 17.34 -9.62 16.62
CA GLN A 198 16.24 -9.70 15.67
C GLN A 198 15.74 -11.13 15.44
N LEU A 199 16.64 -12.09 15.18
CA LEU A 199 16.29 -13.45 14.77
C LEU A 199 15.37 -14.18 15.76
N PRO A 200 15.60 -14.14 17.10
CA PRO A 200 14.70 -14.81 18.04
C PRO A 200 13.27 -14.29 17.99
N LYS A 201 13.10 -12.96 17.87
CA LYS A 201 11.78 -12.32 17.76
C LYS A 201 11.05 -12.79 16.50
N ASP A 202 11.78 -12.86 15.39
CA ASP A 202 11.25 -13.31 14.11
C ASP A 202 10.77 -14.77 14.17
N ILE A 203 11.53 -15.64 14.84
CA ILE A 203 11.20 -17.05 15.04
C ILE A 203 9.96 -17.20 15.95
N GLU A 204 9.91 -16.47 17.07
CA GLU A 204 8.77 -16.49 17.99
C GLU A 204 7.48 -15.97 17.34
N GLU A 205 7.56 -14.89 16.55
CA GLU A 205 6.43 -14.37 15.79
C GLU A 205 5.92 -15.39 14.77
N SER A 206 6.84 -16.02 14.02
CA SER A 206 6.47 -17.04 13.04
C SER A 206 5.83 -18.27 13.71
N ARG A 207 6.34 -18.70 14.87
CA ARG A 207 5.75 -19.79 15.67
C ARG A 207 4.35 -19.44 16.17
N ARG A 208 4.11 -18.18 16.58
CA ARG A 208 2.78 -17.74 17.00
C ARG A 208 1.77 -17.81 15.85
N LYS A 209 2.14 -17.32 14.66
CA LYS A 209 1.30 -17.41 13.45
C LYS A 209 0.97 -18.86 13.07
N GLN A 210 1.94 -19.76 13.20
CA GLN A 210 1.71 -21.20 12.98
C GLN A 210 0.71 -21.78 13.97
N LEU A 211 0.87 -21.47 15.25
CA LEU A 211 -0.07 -21.92 16.28
C LEU A 211 -1.48 -21.42 16.00
N GLU A 212 -1.63 -20.11 15.72
CA GLU A 212 -2.92 -19.50 15.39
C GLU A 212 -3.59 -20.21 14.19
N GLY A 213 -2.84 -20.44 13.11
CA GLY A 213 -3.37 -21.13 11.92
C GLY A 213 -3.75 -22.59 12.18
N LEU A 214 -2.95 -23.33 12.96
CA LEU A 214 -3.23 -24.73 13.27
C LEU A 214 -4.39 -24.87 14.27
N VAL A 215 -4.48 -23.98 15.28
CA VAL A 215 -5.62 -23.95 16.20
C VAL A 215 -6.91 -23.60 15.47
N ALA A 216 -6.87 -22.67 14.52
CA ALA A 216 -8.03 -22.37 13.68
C ALA A 216 -8.49 -23.58 12.84
N ARG A 217 -7.57 -24.47 12.46
CA ARG A 217 -7.85 -25.65 11.63
C ARG A 217 -8.31 -26.88 12.44
N PHE A 218 -7.62 -27.16 13.53
CA PHE A 218 -7.70 -28.43 14.28
C PHE A 218 -8.26 -28.27 15.71
N GLY A 219 -8.53 -27.04 16.16
CA GLY A 219 -8.87 -26.76 17.55
C GLY A 219 -7.64 -26.60 18.44
N ALA A 220 -7.85 -26.18 19.69
CA ALA A 220 -6.78 -25.98 20.67
C ALA A 220 -6.53 -27.21 21.56
N ASP A 221 -7.42 -28.21 21.49
CA ASP A 221 -7.38 -29.37 22.35
C ASP A 221 -6.20 -30.29 22.01
N GLU A 222 -5.76 -31.04 23.02
CA GLU A 222 -4.75 -32.08 22.85
C GLU A 222 -5.38 -33.39 22.41
N THR A 223 -4.60 -34.17 21.66
CA THR A 223 -4.88 -35.58 21.36
C THR A 223 -4.88 -36.44 22.63
N GLU A 224 -5.33 -37.70 22.55
CA GLU A 224 -5.33 -38.61 23.71
C GLU A 224 -3.91 -38.85 24.27
N ASN A 225 -2.90 -38.71 23.40
CA ASN A 225 -1.49 -38.85 23.74
C ASN A 225 -0.81 -37.52 24.16
N GLY A 226 -1.58 -36.46 24.42
CA GLY A 226 -1.06 -35.17 24.89
C GLY A 226 -0.34 -34.34 23.82
N ILE A 227 -0.59 -34.61 22.53
CA ILE A 227 -0.02 -33.83 21.43
C ILE A 227 -0.96 -32.65 21.12
N SER A 228 -0.51 -31.44 21.42
CA SER A 228 -1.17 -30.18 21.06
C SER A 228 -0.78 -29.69 19.66
N PRO A 229 -1.54 -28.78 19.03
CA PRO A 229 -1.16 -28.14 17.76
C PRO A 229 0.23 -27.47 17.82
N LEU A 230 0.58 -26.85 18.96
CA LEU A 230 1.90 -26.25 19.16
C LEU A 230 2.99 -27.32 19.22
N CYS A 231 2.73 -28.41 19.93
CA CYS A 231 3.66 -29.52 20.11
C CYS A 231 4.03 -30.12 18.75
N ILE A 232 3.04 -30.51 17.95
CA ILE A 232 3.29 -31.14 16.65
C ILE A 232 3.98 -30.19 15.67
N ALA A 233 3.56 -28.92 15.60
CA ALA A 233 4.20 -27.93 14.74
C ALA A 233 5.68 -27.72 15.11
N THR A 234 5.96 -27.65 16.40
CA THR A 234 7.32 -27.46 16.92
C THR A 234 8.16 -28.71 16.68
N LEU A 235 7.60 -29.90 16.88
CA LEU A 235 8.27 -31.18 16.65
C LEU A 235 8.68 -31.33 15.17
N ILE A 236 7.75 -31.15 14.24
CA ILE A 236 8.00 -31.20 12.80
C ILE A 236 9.10 -30.20 12.40
N ALA A 237 9.04 -28.99 12.95
CA ALA A 237 10.01 -27.95 12.64
C ALA A 237 11.41 -28.22 13.21
N ILE A 238 11.53 -28.82 14.40
CA ILE A 238 12.82 -29.18 14.99
C ILE A 238 13.42 -30.38 14.26
N VAL A 239 12.64 -31.43 14.06
CA VAL A 239 13.10 -32.68 13.44
C VAL A 239 13.47 -32.45 11.98
N GLY A 240 12.64 -31.74 11.22
CA GLY A 240 12.90 -31.46 9.80
C GLY A 240 14.19 -30.69 9.60
N ARG A 241 14.42 -29.65 10.41
CA ARG A 241 15.68 -28.89 10.40
C ARG A 241 16.88 -29.73 10.82
N SER A 242 16.73 -30.59 11.82
CA SER A 242 17.81 -31.44 12.34
C SER A 242 18.28 -32.45 11.29
N ILE A 243 17.33 -33.11 10.61
CA ILE A 243 17.65 -34.04 9.50
C ILE A 243 18.44 -33.32 8.41
N VAL A 244 17.99 -32.13 7.98
CA VAL A 244 18.70 -31.38 6.93
C VAL A 244 20.09 -30.94 7.41
N THR A 245 20.20 -30.49 8.66
CA THR A 245 21.49 -30.08 9.25
C THR A 245 22.48 -31.24 9.27
N GLU A 246 22.04 -32.42 9.69
CA GLU A 246 22.86 -33.63 9.65
C GLU A 246 23.25 -34.03 8.23
N GLN A 247 22.33 -33.93 7.27
CA GLN A 247 22.63 -34.19 5.86
C GLN A 247 23.69 -33.25 5.29
N LEU A 248 23.71 -31.98 5.72
CA LEU A 248 24.77 -31.03 5.35
C LEU A 248 26.14 -31.41 5.92
N LEU A 249 26.17 -32.16 7.03
CA LEU A 249 27.38 -32.72 7.63
C LEU A 249 27.76 -34.09 7.04
N GLY A 250 26.97 -34.62 6.09
CA GLY A 250 27.17 -35.96 5.52
C GLY A 250 26.65 -37.10 6.39
N ILE A 251 25.89 -36.80 7.46
CA ILE A 251 25.25 -37.79 8.32
C ILE A 251 23.90 -38.16 7.69
N THR A 252 23.65 -39.45 7.51
CA THR A 252 22.41 -39.96 6.89
C THR A 252 21.74 -41.08 7.69
N TYR A 253 22.38 -41.58 8.74
CA TYR A 253 21.93 -42.75 9.48
C TYR A 253 20.68 -42.42 10.32
N GLY A 254 19.65 -43.27 10.28
CA GLY A 254 18.42 -43.13 11.08
C GLY A 254 17.39 -42.13 10.53
N HIS A 255 17.69 -41.43 9.42
CA HIS A 255 16.82 -40.37 8.90
C HIS A 255 15.52 -40.92 8.34
N ASP A 256 15.54 -42.09 7.69
CA ASP A 256 14.35 -42.69 7.08
C ASP A 256 13.37 -43.21 8.14
N GLU A 257 13.88 -43.78 9.22
CA GLU A 257 13.10 -44.22 10.37
C GLU A 257 12.44 -43.04 11.07
N VAL A 258 13.18 -41.95 11.28
CA VAL A 258 12.64 -40.72 11.88
C VAL A 258 11.58 -40.09 10.97
N ARG A 259 11.79 -40.06 9.64
CA ARG A 259 10.79 -39.55 8.69
C ARG A 259 9.50 -40.36 8.75
N THR A 260 9.61 -41.69 8.73
CA THR A 260 8.47 -42.60 8.83
C THR A 260 7.70 -42.39 10.14
N PHE A 261 8.42 -42.19 11.25
CA PHE A 261 7.80 -41.89 12.54
C PHE A 261 7.05 -40.56 12.54
N ILE A 262 7.64 -39.49 11.99
CA ILE A 262 6.97 -38.19 11.89
C ILE A 262 5.72 -38.26 11.01
N ASP A 263 5.78 -38.98 9.89
CA ASP A 263 4.62 -39.19 9.02
C ASP A 263 3.48 -39.91 9.76
N HIS A 264 3.81 -40.90 10.61
CA HIS A 264 2.85 -41.57 11.46
C HIS A 264 2.23 -40.62 12.49
N VAL A 265 3.05 -39.82 13.19
CA VAL A 265 2.59 -38.84 14.19
C VAL A 265 1.67 -37.79 13.55
N ILE A 266 1.98 -37.30 12.34
CA ILE A 266 1.13 -36.38 11.59
C ILE A 266 -0.23 -37.00 11.29
N ARG A 267 -0.24 -38.22 10.76
CA ARG A 267 -1.50 -38.93 10.43
C ARG A 267 -2.35 -39.17 11.66
N GLN A 268 -1.73 -39.60 12.75
CA GLN A 268 -2.41 -39.83 14.01
C GLN A 268 -3.04 -38.55 14.56
N PHE A 269 -2.26 -37.45 14.61
CA PHE A 269 -2.77 -36.16 15.08
C PHE A 269 -3.97 -35.69 14.25
N ILE A 270 -3.91 -35.82 12.92
CA ILE A 270 -5.02 -35.44 12.03
C ILE A 270 -6.27 -36.28 12.29
N GLN A 271 -6.12 -37.59 12.56
CA GLN A 271 -7.24 -38.49 12.82
C GLN A 271 -7.92 -38.20 14.17
N GLU A 272 -7.13 -37.92 15.20
CA GLU A 272 -7.63 -37.64 16.55
C GLU A 272 -8.16 -36.19 16.68
N SER A 273 -7.62 -35.26 15.90
CA SER A 273 -8.09 -33.88 15.85
C SER A 273 -9.40 -33.79 15.08
N LYS A 274 -10.48 -33.39 15.75
CA LYS A 274 -11.75 -33.10 15.07
C LYS A 274 -11.54 -31.92 14.12
N PRO A 275 -11.88 -32.01 12.82
CA PRO A 275 -11.91 -30.83 11.98
C PRO A 275 -12.93 -29.85 12.55
N ALA A 276 -12.52 -28.60 12.81
CA ALA A 276 -13.41 -27.55 13.32
C ALA A 276 -14.65 -27.33 12.42
N ALA A 277 -14.60 -27.77 11.16
CA ALA A 277 -15.69 -27.70 10.20
C ALA A 277 -16.92 -28.58 10.53
N ASP A 278 -16.78 -29.65 11.32
CA ASP A 278 -17.93 -30.49 11.70
C ASP A 278 -18.79 -29.88 12.82
N ALA A 279 -18.31 -28.81 13.47
CA ALA A 279 -19.11 -28.01 14.40
C ALA A 279 -20.11 -27.08 13.69
N LEU A 280 -19.93 -26.80 12.39
CA LEU A 280 -20.82 -25.92 11.60
C LEU A 280 -21.95 -26.67 10.88
N LYS A 281 -21.95 -28.01 10.88
CA LYS A 281 -23.03 -28.82 10.26
C LYS A 281 -24.03 -29.40 11.26
N LYS A 282 -23.86 -29.19 12.57
CA LYS A 282 -24.79 -29.67 13.61
C LYS A 282 -25.77 -28.60 14.14
N THR A 283 -25.84 -27.44 13.49
CA THR A 283 -26.75 -26.34 13.82
C THR A 283 -27.60 -25.87 12.63
N ALA A 284 -27.76 -26.71 11.60
CA ALA A 284 -28.72 -26.51 10.51
C ALA A 284 -29.86 -27.53 10.61
#